data_AF-A0A7S2K8Y8-F1
#
_entry.id   AF-A0A7S2K8Y8-F1
#
_cell.length_a   1.000
_cell.length_b   1.000
_cell.length_c   1.000
_cell.angle_alpha   90.00
_cell.angle_beta   90.00
_cell.angle_gamma   90.00
#
_symmetry.space_group_name_H-M   'P 1'
#
loop_
_entity.id
_entity.type
_entity.pdbx_description
1 polymer ?
#
loop_
_entity_poly.entity_id
_entity_poly.type
_entity_poly.pdbx_seq_one_letter_code
_entity_poly.pdbx_strand_id
1 'polypeptide(L)'
;WDDAVAVLEALYVWKPDEDVFWKVEWAKFEVRRVRRPDYYAILGVPQKATAAEVRAAYKRRSTEMHPDKQLNRNPAADETEARAAFQLLGEAFEILGTDAKREYYDRGYDAQGIRE
;
A
#
# COMPACT_ATOMS: atom_id res chain seq x y z
N TRP A 1 10.10 -13.62 3.60
CA TRP A 1 10.64 -13.18 2.29
C TRP A 1 11.89 -12.34 2.46
N ASP A 2 12.00 -11.51 3.50
CA ASP A 2 13.22 -10.71 3.80
C ASP A 2 14.51 -11.55 3.89
N ASP A 3 14.49 -12.66 4.62
CA ASP A 3 15.65 -13.56 4.71
C ASP A 3 16.05 -14.15 3.35
N ALA A 4 15.06 -14.41 2.48
CA ALA A 4 15.29 -14.94 1.15
C ALA A 4 15.94 -13.90 0.23
N VAL A 5 15.54 -12.62 0.34
CA VAL A 5 16.19 -11.52 -0.39
C VAL A 5 17.66 -11.40 0.02
N ALA A 6 17.94 -11.41 1.33
CA ALA A 6 19.32 -11.28 1.83
C ALA A 6 20.23 -12.43 1.35
N VAL A 7 19.73 -13.66 1.34
CA VAL A 7 20.47 -14.83 0.83
C VAL A 7 20.72 -14.72 -0.68
N LEU A 8 19.73 -14.30 -1.46
CA LEU A 8 19.86 -14.16 -2.90
C LEU A 8 20.78 -13.00 -3.31
N GLU A 9 20.75 -11.88 -2.57
CA GLU A 9 21.67 -10.77 -2.78
C GLU A 9 23.12 -11.18 -2.49
N ALA A 10 23.37 -11.88 -1.38
CA ALA A 10 24.69 -12.42 -1.07
C ALA A 10 25.17 -13.39 -2.17
N LEU A 11 24.26 -14.22 -2.70
CA LEU A 11 24.55 -15.11 -3.81
C LEU A 11 24.87 -14.35 -5.09
N TYR A 12 24.16 -13.26 -5.40
CA TYR A 12 24.41 -12.41 -6.57
C TYR A 12 25.76 -11.69 -6.49
N VAL A 13 26.14 -11.21 -5.31
CA VAL A 13 27.45 -10.58 -5.07
C VAL A 13 28.58 -11.57 -5.34
N TRP A 14 28.40 -12.83 -4.93
CA TRP A 14 29.41 -13.89 -5.14
C TRP A 14 29.41 -14.44 -6.58
N LYS A 15 28.22 -14.56 -7.20
CA LYS A 15 28.03 -15.03 -8.57
C LYS A 15 26.98 -14.17 -9.28
N PRO A 16 27.38 -13.12 -10.02
CA PRO A 16 26.47 -12.25 -10.74
C PRO A 16 25.95 -12.96 -12.00
N ASP A 17 24.92 -13.78 -11.79
CA ASP A 17 24.28 -14.62 -12.78
C ASP A 17 22.87 -14.06 -13.09
N GLU A 18 22.45 -14.15 -14.35
CA GLU A 18 21.16 -13.60 -14.80
C GLU A 18 19.98 -14.27 -14.10
N ASP A 19 20.03 -15.58 -13.84
CA ASP A 19 18.97 -16.29 -13.11
C ASP A 19 18.91 -15.85 -11.64
N VAL A 20 20.08 -15.56 -11.04
CA VAL A 20 20.15 -15.08 -9.66
C VAL A 20 19.62 -13.65 -9.58
N PHE A 21 19.94 -12.80 -10.56
CA PHE A 21 19.37 -11.45 -10.67
C PHE A 21 17.83 -11.49 -10.69
N TRP A 22 17.24 -12.30 -11.57
CA TRP A 22 15.77 -12.39 -11.65
C TRP A 22 15.14 -12.95 -10.37
N LYS A 23 15.82 -13.86 -9.66
CA LYS A 23 15.37 -14.35 -8.34
C LYS A 23 15.43 -13.27 -7.27
N VAL A 24 16.50 -12.46 -7.24
CA VAL A 24 16.61 -11.31 -6.32
C VAL A 24 15.49 -10.32 -6.60
N GLU A 25 15.29 -9.92 -7.85
CA GLU A 25 14.27 -8.95 -8.24
C GLU A 25 12.86 -9.45 -7.93
N TRP A 26 12.56 -10.72 -8.20
CA TRP A 26 11.28 -11.32 -7.84
C TRP A 26 11.06 -11.38 -6.32
N ALA A 27 12.07 -11.81 -5.55
CA ALA A 27 11.98 -11.84 -4.09
C ALA A 27 11.75 -10.43 -3.51
N LYS A 28 12.42 -9.40 -4.05
CA LYS A 28 12.20 -7.99 -3.69
C LYS A 28 10.81 -7.50 -4.05
N PHE A 29 10.30 -7.88 -5.22
CA PHE A 29 8.94 -7.58 -5.63
C PHE A 29 7.92 -8.20 -4.66
N GLU A 30 8.12 -9.45 -4.26
CA GLU A 30 7.22 -10.15 -3.34
C GLU A 30 7.25 -9.53 -1.94
N VAL A 31 8.43 -9.15 -1.43
CA VAL A 31 8.54 -8.38 -0.18
C VAL A 31 7.74 -7.09 -0.26
N ARG A 32 7.91 -6.30 -1.34
CA ARG A 32 7.15 -5.07 -1.56
C ARG A 32 5.64 -5.33 -1.62
N ARG A 33 5.21 -6.37 -2.33
CA ARG A 33 3.81 -6.77 -2.46
C ARG A 33 3.16 -7.17 -1.14
N VAL A 34 3.88 -7.88 -0.27
CA VAL A 34 3.37 -8.31 1.04
C VAL A 34 3.36 -7.17 2.06
N ARG A 35 4.34 -6.24 1.98
CA ARG A 35 4.44 -5.08 2.88
C ARG A 35 3.52 -3.92 2.51
N ARG A 36 2.98 -3.90 1.29
CA ARG A 36 2.12 -2.80 0.85
C ARG A 36 0.86 -2.69 1.74
N PRO A 37 0.36 -1.49 2.00
CA PRO A 37 -0.89 -1.32 2.71
C PRO A 37 -2.05 -1.93 1.91
N ASP A 38 -2.98 -2.59 2.59
CA ASP A 38 -4.23 -3.04 1.99
C ASP A 38 -5.20 -1.85 1.85
N TYR A 39 -5.22 -1.23 0.66
CA TYR A 39 -6.04 -0.06 0.38
C TYR A 39 -7.53 -0.37 0.40
N TYR A 40 -7.93 -1.61 0.12
CA TYR A 40 -9.33 -2.04 0.22
C TYR A 40 -9.76 -2.09 1.68
N ALA A 41 -8.92 -2.64 2.56
CA ALA A 41 -9.16 -2.63 4.01
C ALA A 41 -9.15 -1.19 4.59
N ILE A 42 -8.24 -0.33 4.12
CA ILE A 42 -8.13 1.08 4.54
C ILE A 42 -9.35 1.91 4.11
N LEU A 43 -9.96 1.62 2.96
CA LEU A 43 -11.24 2.23 2.57
C LEU A 43 -12.45 1.53 3.19
N GLY A 44 -12.28 0.29 3.66
CA GLY A 44 -13.38 -0.55 4.17
C GLY A 44 -14.31 -1.04 3.05
N VAL A 45 -13.76 -1.30 1.87
CA VAL A 45 -14.51 -1.75 0.69
C VAL A 45 -13.99 -3.10 0.22
N PRO A 46 -14.84 -3.98 -0.35
CA PRO A 46 -14.37 -5.24 -0.92
C PRO A 46 -13.52 -5.00 -2.17
N GLN A 47 -12.67 -5.96 -2.54
CA GLN A 47 -11.88 -5.91 -3.79
C GLN A 47 -12.75 -5.74 -5.04
N LYS A 48 -13.99 -6.26 -5.00
CA LYS A 48 -14.98 -6.15 -6.09
C LYS A 48 -15.75 -4.82 -6.10
N ALA A 49 -15.42 -3.88 -5.21
CA ALA A 49 -16.12 -2.61 -5.12
C ALA A 49 -15.94 -1.77 -6.39
N THR A 50 -17.03 -1.15 -6.83
CA THR A 50 -17.04 -0.22 -7.96
C THR A 50 -16.32 1.10 -7.62
N ALA A 51 -15.93 1.87 -8.63
CA ALA A 51 -15.35 3.20 -8.42
C ALA A 51 -16.31 4.16 -7.70
N ALA A 52 -17.63 3.96 -7.80
CA ALA A 52 -18.63 4.73 -7.08
C ALA A 52 -18.62 4.39 -5.58
N GLU A 53 -18.54 3.10 -5.23
CA GLU A 53 -18.46 2.64 -3.84
C GLU A 53 -17.16 3.08 -3.16
N VAL A 54 -16.04 3.04 -3.89
CA VAL A 54 -14.75 3.57 -3.40
C VAL A 54 -14.83 5.07 -3.08
N ARG A 55 -15.41 5.88 -3.98
CA ARG A 55 -15.64 7.31 -3.74
C ARG A 55 -16.54 7.56 -2.52
N ALA A 56 -17.62 6.79 -2.39
CA ALA A 56 -18.56 6.91 -1.28
C ALA A 56 -17.93 6.48 0.06
N ALA A 57 -17.09 5.43 0.06
CA ALA A 57 -16.37 4.97 1.23
C ALA A 57 -15.30 5.98 1.67
N TYR A 58 -14.53 6.52 0.74
CA TYR A 58 -13.55 7.57 1.01
C TYR A 58 -14.17 8.78 1.71
N LYS A 59 -15.30 9.28 1.19
CA LYS A 59 -16.00 10.43 1.80
C LYS A 59 -16.45 10.17 3.25
N ARG A 60 -16.93 8.96 3.53
CA ARG A 60 -17.35 8.53 4.87
C ARG A 60 -16.14 8.43 5.80
N ARG A 61 -15.12 7.66 5.42
CA ARG A 61 -13.89 7.45 6.18
C ARG A 61 -13.11 8.74 6.43
N SER A 62 -13.04 9.65 5.46
CA SER A 62 -12.34 10.93 5.59
C SER A 62 -12.97 11.82 6.69
N THR A 63 -14.30 11.76 6.84
CA THR A 63 -15.01 12.49 7.89
C THR A 63 -14.84 11.84 9.28
N GLU A 64 -14.67 10.52 9.33
CA GLU A 64 -14.47 9.74 10.55
C GLU A 64 -13.03 9.80 11.07
N MET A 65 -12.06 9.74 10.16
CA MET A 65 -10.62 9.76 10.44
C MET A 65 -10.00 11.16 10.41
N HIS A 66 -10.83 12.21 10.37
CA HIS A 66 -10.33 13.58 10.40
C HIS A 66 -9.54 13.81 11.72
N PRO A 67 -8.30 14.36 11.67
CA PRO A 67 -7.43 14.47 12.82
C PRO A 67 -8.07 15.27 13.97
N ASP A 68 -8.82 16.32 13.66
CA ASP A 68 -9.58 17.10 14.65
C ASP A 68 -10.57 16.25 15.48
N LYS A 69 -11.27 15.31 14.84
CA LYS A 69 -12.18 14.40 15.55
C LYS A 69 -11.43 13.32 16.33
N GLN A 70 -10.30 12.84 15.81
CA GLN A 70 -9.51 11.83 16.50
C GLN A 70 -8.82 12.39 17.75
N LEU A 71 -8.26 13.60 17.68
CA LEU A 71 -7.70 14.30 18.85
C LEU A 71 -8.76 14.55 19.92
N ASN A 72 -9.97 14.96 19.52
CA ASN A 72 -11.08 15.16 20.46
C ASN A 72 -11.57 13.86 21.11
N ARG A 73 -11.49 12.72 20.40
CA ARG A 73 -11.98 11.43 20.90
C ARG A 73 -10.93 10.66 21.72
N ASN A 74 -9.65 10.88 21.43
CA ASN A 74 -8.54 10.36 22.20
C ASN A 74 -7.43 11.44 22.28
N PRO A 75 -7.38 12.22 23.37
CA PRO A 75 -6.38 13.27 23.56
C PRO A 75 -4.95 12.72 23.70
N ALA A 76 -4.79 11.42 23.92
CA ALA A 76 -3.51 10.72 23.95
C ALA A 76 -3.18 10.04 22.62
N ALA A 77 -4.04 10.13 21.61
CA ALA A 77 -3.71 9.68 20.26
C ALA A 77 -2.60 10.57 19.71
N ASP A 78 -1.55 9.95 19.21
CA ASP A 78 -0.46 10.65 18.57
C ASP A 78 -1.01 11.31 17.29
N GLU A 79 -0.94 12.65 17.23
CA GLU A 79 -1.34 13.43 16.05
C GLU A 79 -0.65 12.91 14.78
N THR A 80 0.57 12.39 14.95
CA THR A 80 1.39 11.77 13.90
C THR A 80 0.71 10.52 13.33
N GLU A 81 0.15 9.65 14.18
CA GLU A 81 -0.53 8.43 13.74
C GLU A 81 -1.84 8.75 13.01
N ALA A 82 -2.62 9.70 13.54
CA ALA A 82 -3.87 10.14 12.91
C ALA A 82 -3.60 10.74 11.52
N ARG A 83 -2.55 11.56 11.40
CA ARG A 83 -2.12 12.14 10.14
C ARG A 83 -1.61 11.09 9.16
N ALA A 84 -0.82 10.12 9.61
CA ALA A 84 -0.34 9.01 8.78
C ALA A 84 -1.50 8.16 8.25
N ALA A 85 -2.48 7.85 9.09
CA ALA A 85 -3.67 7.11 8.69
C ALA A 85 -4.52 7.88 7.66
N PHE A 86 -4.66 9.20 7.84
CA PHE A 86 -5.36 10.06 6.87
C PHE A 86 -4.62 10.13 5.53
N GLN A 87 -3.29 10.18 5.55
CA GLN A 87 -2.48 10.18 4.34
C GLN A 87 -2.60 8.85 3.57
N LEU A 88 -2.59 7.72 4.28
CA LEU A 88 -2.85 6.40 3.72
C LEU A 88 -4.26 6.29 3.11
N LEU A 89 -5.26 6.90 3.74
CA LEU A 89 -6.63 6.95 3.21
C LEU A 89 -6.70 7.73 1.88
N GLY A 90 -5.99 8.86 1.80
CA GLY A 90 -5.88 9.65 0.56
C GLY A 90 -5.18 8.86 -0.54
N GLU A 91 -4.06 8.21 -0.23
CA GLU A 91 -3.33 7.36 -1.16
C GLU A 91 -4.18 6.18 -1.66
N ALA A 92 -4.90 5.50 -0.76
CA ALA A 92 -5.83 4.42 -1.11
C ALA A 92 -6.86 4.89 -2.14
N PHE A 93 -7.41 6.10 -1.96
CA PHE A 93 -8.37 6.69 -2.89
C PHE A 93 -7.74 7.07 -4.24
N GLU A 94 -6.52 7.60 -4.27
CA GLU A 94 -5.84 7.91 -5.53
C GLU A 94 -5.59 6.66 -6.38
N ILE A 95 -5.18 5.57 -5.74
CA ILE A 95 -4.88 4.30 -6.40
C ILE A 95 -6.17 3.57 -6.80
N LEU A 96 -7.09 3.35 -5.85
CA LEU A 96 -8.31 2.58 -6.11
C LEU A 96 -9.41 3.37 -6.81
N GLY A 97 -9.34 4.70 -6.82
CA GLY A 97 -10.32 5.57 -7.45
C GLY A 97 -10.19 5.67 -8.98
N THR A 98 -9.03 5.30 -9.53
CA THR A 98 -8.77 5.31 -10.98
C THR A 98 -8.58 3.89 -11.48
N ASP A 99 -9.37 3.47 -12.47
CA ASP A 99 -9.36 2.09 -12.98
C ASP A 99 -7.96 1.63 -13.44
N ALA A 100 -7.21 2.51 -14.13
CA ALA A 100 -5.83 2.20 -14.54
C ALA A 100 -4.91 1.93 -13.35
N LYS A 101 -4.93 2.79 -12.32
CA LYS A 101 -4.09 2.64 -11.13
C LYS A 101 -4.49 1.42 -10.28
N ARG A 102 -5.79 1.17 -10.20
CA ARG A 102 -6.35 -0.02 -9.54
C ARG A 102 -5.86 -1.30 -10.19
N GLU A 103 -5.83 -1.34 -11.52
CA GLU A 103 -5.33 -2.53 -12.24
C GLU A 103 -3.87 -2.84 -11.90
N TYR A 104 -3.00 -1.83 -11.83
CA TYR A 104 -1.62 -2.04 -11.38
C TYR A 104 -1.56 -2.51 -9.92
N TYR A 105 -2.37 -1.94 -9.04
CA TYR A 105 -2.44 -2.39 -7.65
C TYR A 105 -2.86 -3.87 -7.55
N ASP A 106 -3.88 -4.28 -8.31
CA ASP A 106 -4.38 -5.65 -8.36
C ASP A 106 -3.32 -6.62 -8.92
N ARG A 107 -2.48 -6.15 -9.86
CA ARG A 107 -1.35 -6.92 -10.41
C ARG A 107 -0.19 -7.14 -9.43
N GLY A 108 -0.19 -6.47 -8.27
CA GLY A 108 0.85 -6.67 -7.26
C GLY A 108 1.76 -5.45 -7.04
N TYR A 109 1.59 -4.37 -7.80
CA TYR A 109 2.40 -3.16 -7.65
C TYR A 109 2.07 -2.42 -6.35
N ASP A 110 3.05 -1.71 -5.83
CA ASP A 110 2.94 -0.79 -4.70
C ASP A 110 2.59 0.63 -5.18
N ALA A 111 2.16 1.51 -4.27
CA ALA A 111 1.81 2.87 -4.66
C ALA A 111 2.98 3.66 -5.25
N GLN A 112 4.22 3.30 -4.91
CA GLN A 112 5.41 3.90 -5.50
C GLN A 112 5.55 3.52 -6.98
N GLY A 113 5.48 2.22 -7.31
CA GLY A 113 5.53 1.75 -8.70
C GLY A 113 4.32 2.11 -9.56
N ILE A 114 3.23 2.60 -8.97
CA ILE A 114 2.04 3.10 -9.70
C ILE A 114 2.11 4.61 -9.97
N ARG A 115 2.92 5.34 -9.20
CA ARG A 115 3.10 6.79 -9.33
C ARG A 115 4.23 7.18 -10.28
N GLU A 116 5.24 6.33 -10.40
CA GLU A 116 6.34 6.43 -11.37
C GLU A 116 5.87 6.11 -12.80
#